data_AF-A0A2N7QEV4-F1
#
_entry.id   AF-A0A2N7QEV4-F1
#
_cell.length_a   1.000
_cell.length_b   1.000
_cell.length_c   1.000
_cell.angle_alpha   90.00
_cell.angle_beta   90.00
_cell.angle_gamma   90.00
#
_symmetry.space_group_name_H-M   'P 1'
#
loop_
_entity.id
_entity.type
_entity.pdbx_description
1 polymer ?
#
loop_
_entity_poly.entity_id
_entity_poly.type
_entity_poly.pdbx_seq_one_letter_code
_entity_poly.pdbx_strand_id
1 'polypeptide(L)'
;MHSRFIQTDRNELEEKICGDKGFRNPKPDSESEGKILVATQVVEASLDIDADILFTEIAPLDALVQRMGRVLRRYGPMISPDNIPTHADPNVFVWVFKNGIESGNGKVYDRELVRLSLAWLLRKGKGNIPEVPDDITKKGKGELLKFFNQEFSDLIEIQEHTQEQVKGRKSKKQKQTGTRQDQNVLTKILGDNGWFKETELELSEYEKYKLVSNFYKSLPEDSSYLTEFHKTKDILDAGYMSDRKEEAHNLFRKIYTISVIPTGKKDDFLKEIENFFNRHRDGRHLYTYFKHEILSKFVIQVPFSSRRLKKLNDKKIEFWILDWILENRKKFPQDNNFQERLLSWCRNIYFVDFEYDQKLGIMVGEELEDLDPVFL
;
A
#
# COMPACT_ATOMS: atom_id res chain seq x y z
N MET A 1 -10.43 -6.10 -4.33
CA MET A 1 -9.83 -5.17 -5.31
C MET A 1 -8.34 -5.00 -5.02
N HIS A 2 -7.49 -5.18 -6.03
CA HIS A 2 -6.03 -5.02 -5.92
C HIS A 2 -5.42 -4.62 -7.27
N SER A 3 -4.10 -4.42 -7.34
CA SER A 3 -3.42 -3.96 -8.56
C SER A 3 -3.26 -5.03 -9.66
N ARG A 4 -3.39 -6.32 -9.34
CA ARG A 4 -3.11 -7.45 -10.26
C ARG A 4 -4.26 -7.82 -11.20
N PHE A 5 -4.89 -6.83 -11.82
CA PHE A 5 -5.89 -7.01 -12.87
C PHE A 5 -5.38 -6.40 -14.17
N ILE A 6 -5.83 -6.93 -15.31
CA ILE A 6 -5.73 -6.17 -16.58
C ILE A 6 -6.54 -4.88 -16.44
N GLN A 7 -6.22 -3.87 -17.24
CA GLN A 7 -6.87 -2.56 -17.13
C GLN A 7 -8.39 -2.65 -17.35
N THR A 8 -8.86 -3.45 -18.30
CA THR A 8 -10.29 -3.59 -18.59
C THR A 8 -11.06 -4.15 -17.40
N ASP A 9 -10.66 -5.31 -16.86
CA ASP A 9 -11.32 -5.92 -15.70
C ASP A 9 -11.24 -5.02 -14.46
N ARG A 10 -10.11 -4.33 -14.28
CA ARG A 10 -9.96 -3.31 -13.25
C ARG A 10 -10.99 -2.21 -13.39
N ASN A 11 -11.15 -1.63 -14.57
CA ASN A 11 -12.12 -0.56 -14.80
C ASN A 11 -13.55 -1.04 -14.54
N GLU A 12 -13.92 -2.23 -15.01
CA GLU A 12 -15.25 -2.81 -14.77
C GLU A 12 -15.50 -3.03 -13.26
N LEU A 13 -14.49 -3.48 -12.53
CA LEU A 13 -14.58 -3.67 -11.08
C LEU A 13 -14.65 -2.32 -10.34
N GLU A 14 -13.89 -1.31 -10.75
CA GLU A 14 -13.96 0.04 -10.20
C GLU A 14 -15.34 0.69 -10.46
N GLU A 15 -15.89 0.58 -11.67
CA GLU A 15 -17.24 1.05 -12.02
C GLU A 15 -18.30 0.36 -11.17
N LYS A 16 -18.18 -0.97 -10.98
CA LYS A 16 -19.10 -1.72 -10.13
C LYS A 16 -19.00 -1.32 -8.65
N ILE A 17 -17.79 -1.07 -8.16
CA ILE A 17 -17.53 -0.67 -6.76
C ILE A 17 -18.01 0.76 -6.52
N CYS A 18 -17.79 1.70 -7.43
CA CYS A 18 -18.18 3.10 -7.25
C CYS A 18 -19.63 3.40 -7.71
N GLY A 19 -20.26 2.48 -8.42
CA GLY A 19 -21.62 2.63 -8.95
C GLY A 19 -22.73 2.36 -7.94
N ASP A 20 -23.98 2.49 -8.38
CA ASP A 20 -25.20 2.42 -7.54
C ASP A 20 -25.36 1.13 -6.73
N LYS A 21 -24.82 0.02 -7.23
CA LYS A 21 -24.86 -1.29 -6.56
C LYS A 21 -23.64 -1.52 -5.65
N GLY A 22 -22.67 -0.62 -5.65
CA GLY A 22 -21.44 -0.68 -4.87
C GLY A 22 -21.47 0.26 -3.66
N PHE A 23 -20.34 0.90 -3.39
CA PHE A 23 -20.08 1.86 -2.32
C PHE A 23 -20.08 3.29 -2.86
N ARG A 24 -21.11 3.65 -3.64
CA ARG A 24 -21.22 4.96 -4.27
C ARG A 24 -21.05 6.07 -3.24
N ASN A 25 -20.30 7.12 -3.61
CA ASN A 25 -20.17 8.33 -2.83
C ASN A 25 -20.90 9.51 -3.53
N PRO A 26 -21.82 10.24 -2.85
CA PRO A 26 -22.34 9.94 -1.52
C PRO A 26 -23.21 8.68 -1.52
N LYS A 27 -23.23 7.97 -0.39
CA LYS A 27 -24.11 6.82 -0.19
C LYS A 27 -25.59 7.25 -0.26
N PRO A 28 -26.46 6.58 -1.04
CA PRO A 28 -27.87 6.95 -1.14
C PRO A 28 -28.69 6.48 0.07
N ASP A 29 -29.65 7.31 0.52
CA ASP A 29 -30.52 7.00 1.66
C ASP A 29 -31.41 5.76 1.45
N SER A 30 -31.64 5.36 0.20
CA SER A 30 -32.43 4.19 -0.16
C SER A 30 -31.66 2.86 -0.04
N GLU A 31 -30.35 2.90 0.22
CA GLU A 31 -29.53 1.71 0.32
C GLU A 31 -29.84 0.91 1.59
N SER A 32 -30.30 -0.34 1.42
CA SER A 32 -30.69 -1.24 2.51
C SER A 32 -29.96 -2.60 2.46
N GLU A 33 -29.12 -2.82 1.47
CA GLU A 33 -28.36 -4.07 1.29
C GLU A 33 -26.97 -3.96 1.93
N GLY A 34 -26.58 -4.96 2.73
CA GLY A 34 -25.24 -5.06 3.30
C GLY A 34 -24.22 -5.53 2.25
N LYS A 35 -23.11 -4.82 2.13
CA LYS A 35 -22.04 -5.10 1.14
C LYS A 35 -20.69 -5.17 1.84
N ILE A 36 -19.79 -6.00 1.30
CA ILE A 36 -18.42 -6.13 1.78
C ILE A 36 -17.46 -5.91 0.61
N LEU A 37 -16.54 -4.96 0.77
CA LEU A 37 -15.42 -4.74 -0.14
C LEU A 37 -14.13 -5.13 0.57
N VAL A 38 -13.45 -6.15 0.06
CA VAL A 38 -12.07 -6.48 0.44
C VAL A 38 -11.13 -5.83 -0.57
N ALA A 39 -10.23 -4.98 -0.11
CA ALA A 39 -9.27 -4.29 -0.97
C ALA A 39 -7.90 -4.14 -0.31
N THR A 40 -6.85 -4.05 -1.14
CA THR A 40 -5.51 -3.66 -0.69
C THR A 40 -5.41 -2.13 -0.62
N GLN A 41 -4.19 -1.60 -0.44
CA GLN A 41 -3.89 -0.16 -0.35
C GLN A 41 -4.35 0.65 -1.57
N VAL A 42 -4.75 0.00 -2.68
CA VAL A 42 -5.32 0.68 -3.85
C VAL A 42 -6.52 1.58 -3.52
N VAL A 43 -7.29 1.24 -2.49
CA VAL A 43 -8.45 2.04 -2.03
C VAL A 43 -8.05 3.40 -1.45
N GLU A 44 -6.79 3.57 -1.03
CA GLU A 44 -6.29 4.82 -0.43
C GLU A 44 -6.28 5.96 -1.44
N ALA A 45 -6.00 5.70 -2.71
CA ALA A 45 -5.84 6.75 -3.73
C ALA A 45 -6.81 6.66 -4.92
N SER A 46 -7.30 5.47 -5.29
CA SER A 46 -7.98 5.31 -6.59
C SER A 46 -9.50 5.21 -6.54
N LEU A 47 -10.13 5.09 -5.37
CA LEU A 47 -11.55 4.78 -5.27
C LEU A 47 -12.35 5.88 -4.56
N ASP A 48 -13.37 6.39 -5.25
CA ASP A 48 -14.32 7.36 -4.69
C ASP A 48 -15.50 6.65 -4.04
N ILE A 49 -15.26 6.08 -2.85
CA ILE A 49 -16.25 5.28 -2.13
C ILE A 49 -16.68 5.91 -0.81
N ASP A 50 -17.87 5.50 -0.34
CA ASP A 50 -18.43 5.81 0.98
C ASP A 50 -18.94 4.53 1.66
N ALA A 51 -18.29 4.13 2.75
CA ALA A 51 -18.64 2.96 3.56
C ALA A 51 -19.10 3.38 4.97
N ASP A 52 -19.87 2.53 5.65
CA ASP A 52 -20.25 2.81 7.04
C ASP A 52 -19.23 2.27 8.06
N ILE A 53 -18.54 1.18 7.71
CA ILE A 53 -17.59 0.50 8.60
C ILE A 53 -16.30 0.17 7.85
N LEU A 54 -15.15 0.35 8.50
CA LEU A 54 -13.84 -0.05 8.00
C LEU A 54 -13.20 -1.08 8.93
N PHE A 55 -12.75 -2.19 8.35
CA PHE A 55 -11.80 -3.11 8.98
C PHE A 55 -10.45 -2.94 8.28
N THR A 56 -9.41 -2.66 9.04
CA THR A 56 -8.06 -2.42 8.49
C THR A 56 -7.01 -3.00 9.42
N GLU A 57 -5.93 -3.53 8.85
CA GLU A 57 -4.71 -3.74 9.63
C GLU A 57 -4.10 -2.39 10.03
N ILE A 58 -3.29 -2.39 11.08
CA ILE A 58 -2.47 -1.24 11.44
C ILE A 58 -1.55 -0.86 10.27
N ALA A 59 -1.47 0.43 10.02
CA ALA A 59 -0.63 1.02 8.99
C ALA A 59 -0.06 2.34 9.55
N PRO A 60 0.87 2.98 8.83
CA PRO A 60 1.26 4.35 9.14
C PRO A 60 0.05 5.28 9.29
N LEU A 61 0.12 6.24 10.22
CA LEU A 61 -1.01 7.11 10.57
C LEU A 61 -1.62 7.84 9.37
N ASP A 62 -0.80 8.28 8.42
CA ASP A 62 -1.24 8.92 7.18
C ASP A 62 -2.07 7.96 6.31
N ALA A 63 -1.61 6.72 6.12
CA ALA A 63 -2.35 5.68 5.40
C ALA A 63 -3.66 5.32 6.11
N LEU A 64 -3.66 5.20 7.44
CA LEU A 64 -4.88 4.97 8.22
C LEU A 64 -5.89 6.11 8.05
N VAL A 65 -5.44 7.36 8.13
CA VAL A 65 -6.31 8.53 7.93
C VAL A 65 -6.87 8.56 6.51
N GLN A 66 -6.07 8.21 5.49
CA GLN A 66 -6.56 8.09 4.11
C GLN A 66 -7.63 7.00 3.97
N ARG A 67 -7.47 5.84 4.63
CA ARG A 67 -8.50 4.78 4.67
C ARG A 67 -9.76 5.23 5.42
N MET A 68 -9.60 5.88 6.56
CA MET A 68 -10.71 6.45 7.34
C MET A 68 -11.49 7.51 6.54
N GLY A 69 -10.84 8.22 5.62
CA GLY A 69 -11.49 9.16 4.70
C GLY A 69 -12.46 8.50 3.70
N ARG A 70 -12.56 7.17 3.68
CA ARG A 70 -13.54 6.40 2.89
C ARG A 70 -14.76 5.97 3.71
N VAL A 71 -14.77 6.28 5.01
CA VAL A 71 -15.85 5.95 5.95
C VAL A 71 -16.69 7.19 6.22
N LEU A 72 -18.02 7.06 6.13
CA LEU A 72 -18.98 8.13 6.38
C LEU A 72 -18.68 9.41 5.56
N ARG A 73 -18.15 9.22 4.36
CA ARG A 73 -17.56 10.28 3.55
C ARG A 73 -18.59 11.31 3.07
N ARG A 74 -19.86 10.90 2.95
CA ARG A 74 -21.00 11.80 2.71
C ARG A 74 -21.10 12.94 3.73
N TYR A 75 -20.60 12.76 4.95
CA TYR A 75 -20.58 13.79 6.00
C TYR A 75 -19.27 14.58 6.02
N GLY A 76 -18.88 15.08 4.84
CA GLY A 76 -17.68 15.90 4.68
C GLY A 76 -17.75 17.25 5.43
N PRO A 77 -16.69 18.09 5.34
CA PRO A 77 -16.53 19.29 6.18
C PRO A 77 -17.59 20.38 5.98
N MET A 78 -18.42 20.27 4.94
CA MET A 78 -19.47 21.24 4.62
C MET A 78 -20.84 20.88 5.24
N ILE A 79 -20.92 19.75 5.96
CA ILE A 79 -22.14 19.28 6.62
C ILE A 79 -22.21 19.86 8.04
N SER A 80 -23.40 20.31 8.46
CA SER A 80 -23.64 20.74 9.84
C SER A 80 -23.34 19.59 10.82
N PRO A 81 -22.66 19.84 11.96
CA PRO A 81 -22.42 18.82 12.98
C PRO A 81 -23.68 18.07 13.42
N ASP A 82 -24.82 18.74 13.46
CA ASP A 82 -26.11 18.14 13.85
C ASP A 82 -26.62 17.07 12.87
N ASN A 83 -26.10 17.05 11.64
CA ASN A 83 -26.44 16.09 10.61
C ASN A 83 -25.44 14.92 10.55
N ILE A 84 -24.39 14.95 11.37
CA ILE A 84 -23.43 13.85 11.47
C ILE A 84 -24.01 12.82 12.45
N PRO A 85 -24.21 11.56 12.02
CA PRO A 85 -24.77 10.54 12.90
C PRO A 85 -23.83 10.30 14.09
N THR A 86 -24.39 10.35 15.30
CA THR A 86 -23.70 9.87 16.50
C THR A 86 -23.79 8.34 16.52
N HIS A 87 -22.64 7.68 16.51
CA HIS A 87 -22.58 6.22 16.57
C HIS A 87 -22.38 5.76 18.02
N ALA A 88 -23.18 4.78 18.45
CA ALA A 88 -22.99 4.12 19.74
C ALA A 88 -21.84 3.10 19.70
N ASP A 89 -21.58 2.52 18.52
CA ASP A 89 -20.57 1.50 18.29
C ASP A 89 -19.42 2.05 17.41
N PRO A 90 -18.20 1.51 17.53
CA PRO A 90 -17.09 1.87 16.65
C PRO A 90 -17.39 1.58 15.16
N ASN A 91 -17.01 2.50 14.28
CA ASN A 91 -17.13 2.35 12.82
C ASN A 91 -15.78 2.07 12.12
N VAL A 92 -14.67 2.10 12.86
CA VAL A 92 -13.34 1.75 12.35
C VAL A 92 -12.67 0.77 13.30
N PHE A 93 -12.32 -0.40 12.78
CA PHE A 93 -11.65 -1.47 13.51
C PHE A 93 -10.23 -1.63 12.97
N VAL A 94 -9.24 -1.33 13.82
CA VAL A 94 -7.82 -1.47 13.48
C VAL A 94 -7.27 -2.75 14.12
N TRP A 95 -6.87 -3.71 13.29
CA TRP A 95 -6.28 -4.96 13.74
C TRP A 95 -4.76 -4.84 13.88
N VAL A 96 -4.26 -5.32 15.01
CA VAL A 96 -2.84 -5.45 15.30
C VAL A 96 -2.58 -6.90 15.67
N PHE A 97 -1.73 -7.58 14.89
CA PHE A 97 -1.41 -8.98 15.18
C PHE A 97 -0.38 -9.10 16.30
N LYS A 98 -0.51 -10.15 17.12
CA LYS A 98 0.44 -10.43 18.22
C LYS A 98 1.84 -10.80 17.71
N ASN A 99 1.91 -11.46 16.54
CA ASN A 99 3.15 -11.93 15.92
C ASN A 99 3.35 -11.24 14.58
N GLY A 100 4.16 -10.18 14.56
CA GLY A 100 4.31 -9.31 13.39
C GLY A 100 3.07 -8.42 13.23
N ILE A 101 3.13 -7.22 13.81
CA ILE A 101 2.03 -6.27 14.03
C ILE A 101 1.06 -6.07 12.86
N GLU A 102 1.51 -6.32 11.63
CA GLU A 102 0.74 -6.31 10.37
C GLU A 102 1.24 -7.41 9.42
N SER A 103 0.42 -7.80 8.44
CA SER A 103 0.66 -8.96 7.55
C SER A 103 1.90 -8.82 6.67
N GLY A 104 2.22 -7.60 6.24
CA GLY A 104 3.38 -7.28 5.43
C GLY A 104 4.72 -7.34 6.16
N ASN A 105 4.69 -7.43 7.49
CA ASN A 105 5.83 -7.59 8.40
C ASN A 105 7.08 -6.76 8.03
N GLY A 106 6.90 -5.48 7.73
CA GLY A 106 8.00 -4.56 7.39
C GLY A 106 8.36 -4.45 5.90
N LYS A 107 7.66 -5.15 5.01
CA LYS A 107 7.95 -5.14 3.56
C LYS A 107 7.15 -4.09 2.79
N VAL A 108 5.96 -3.77 3.28
CA VAL A 108 5.10 -2.71 2.70
C VAL A 108 5.36 -1.38 3.41
N TYR A 109 5.34 -1.39 4.74
CA TYR A 109 5.59 -0.22 5.57
C TYR A 109 6.78 -0.46 6.49
N ASP A 110 7.50 0.61 6.83
CA ASP A 110 8.57 0.54 7.80
C ASP A 110 8.04 0.15 9.20
N ARG A 111 8.71 -0.80 9.87
CA ARG A 111 8.26 -1.34 11.16
C ARG A 111 8.25 -0.30 12.26
N GLU A 112 9.21 0.63 12.28
CA GLU A 112 9.27 1.70 13.27
C GLU A 112 8.06 2.62 13.09
N LEU A 113 7.74 2.95 11.83
CA LEU A 113 6.61 3.80 11.47
C LEU A 113 5.27 3.21 11.94
N VAL A 114 5.05 1.91 11.73
CA VAL A 114 3.83 1.22 12.17
C VAL A 114 3.75 1.14 13.70
N ARG A 115 4.85 0.84 14.39
CA ARG A 115 4.89 0.77 15.87
C ARG A 115 4.62 2.12 16.53
N LEU A 116 5.24 3.17 16.00
CA LEU A 116 5.00 4.52 16.48
C LEU A 116 3.55 4.95 16.18
N SER A 117 2.99 4.59 15.02
CA SER A 117 1.59 4.88 14.70
C SER A 117 0.63 4.27 15.73
N LEU A 118 0.88 3.02 16.13
CA LEU A 118 0.13 2.37 17.20
C LEU A 118 0.27 3.10 18.54
N ALA A 119 1.48 3.52 18.92
CA ALA A 119 1.72 4.25 20.16
C ALA A 119 0.94 5.57 20.21
N TRP A 120 0.92 6.31 19.09
CA TRP A 120 0.19 7.56 18.97
C TRP A 120 -1.33 7.39 19.05
N LEU A 121 -1.89 6.34 18.43
CA LEU A 121 -3.31 6.00 18.57
C LEU A 121 -3.65 5.67 20.03
N LEU A 122 -2.88 4.81 20.68
CA LEU A 122 -3.12 4.42 22.07
C LEU A 122 -2.97 5.59 23.03
N ARG A 123 -2.01 6.50 22.77
CA ARG A 123 -1.86 7.73 23.54
C ARG A 123 -3.11 8.60 23.47
N LYS A 124 -3.68 8.76 22.26
CA LYS A 124 -4.97 9.44 22.07
C LYS A 124 -6.12 8.72 22.79
N GLY A 125 -6.14 7.39 22.77
CA GLY A 125 -7.18 6.63 23.50
C GLY A 125 -7.20 6.91 25.00
N LYS A 126 -6.07 7.30 25.60
CA LYS A 126 -5.97 7.61 27.02
C LYS A 126 -6.10 9.09 27.39
N GLY A 127 -6.08 9.99 26.41
CA GLY A 127 -6.08 11.42 26.68
C GLY A 127 -5.83 12.27 25.45
N ASN A 128 -5.40 13.50 25.67
CA ASN A 128 -5.18 14.45 24.58
C ASN A 128 -3.95 14.08 23.74
N ILE A 129 -3.99 14.45 22.46
CA ILE A 129 -2.84 14.32 21.56
C ILE A 129 -1.75 15.28 22.06
N PRO A 130 -0.56 14.78 22.47
CA PRO A 130 0.51 15.63 22.95
C PRO A 130 1.01 16.55 21.84
N GLU A 131 1.42 17.76 22.22
CA GLU A 131 2.04 18.70 21.29
C GLU A 131 3.53 18.43 21.16
N VAL A 132 4.01 18.39 19.92
CA VAL A 132 5.41 18.11 19.61
C VAL A 132 6.09 19.41 19.21
N PRO A 133 7.09 19.88 19.96
CA PRO A 133 7.88 21.06 19.59
C PRO A 133 8.54 20.88 18.21
N ASP A 134 8.50 21.91 17.37
CA ASP A 134 9.03 21.87 16.00
C ASP A 134 10.55 21.62 15.92
N ASP A 135 11.27 21.84 17.01
CA ASP A 135 12.72 21.69 17.11
C ASP A 135 13.16 20.49 17.96
N ILE A 136 12.22 19.61 18.35
CA ILE A 136 12.53 18.48 19.23
C ILE A 136 13.61 17.56 18.65
N THR A 137 13.57 17.31 17.35
CA THR A 137 14.55 16.50 16.62
C THR A 137 15.89 17.22 16.50
N LYS A 138 15.86 18.53 16.22
CA LYS A 138 17.06 19.40 16.12
C LYS A 138 17.83 19.53 17.44
N LYS A 139 17.14 19.40 18.58
CA LYS A 139 17.75 19.41 19.92
C LYS A 139 18.44 18.08 20.27
N GLY A 140 18.37 17.09 19.37
CA GLY A 140 19.05 15.81 19.47
C GLY A 140 18.22 14.71 20.14
N LYS A 141 18.67 13.46 19.95
CA LYS A 141 17.97 12.24 20.39
C LYS A 141 17.54 12.27 21.86
N GLY A 142 18.32 12.91 22.74
CA GLY A 142 18.01 13.01 24.17
C GLY A 142 16.67 13.70 24.50
N GLU A 143 16.31 14.77 23.78
CA GLU A 143 15.04 15.48 24.00
C GLU A 143 13.84 14.67 23.52
N LEU A 144 13.98 13.99 22.39
CA LEU A 144 12.95 13.07 21.89
C LEU A 144 12.66 11.94 22.89
N LEU A 145 13.72 11.37 23.48
CA LEU A 145 13.58 10.33 24.51
C LEU A 145 12.85 10.85 25.76
N LYS A 146 13.17 12.08 26.21
CA LYS A 146 12.47 12.71 27.33
C LYS A 146 10.98 12.89 27.03
N PHE A 147 10.66 13.35 25.82
CA PHE A 147 9.26 13.49 25.39
C PHE A 147 8.51 12.16 25.40
N PHE A 148 9.08 11.10 24.83
CA PHE A 148 8.43 9.78 24.87
C PHE A 148 8.29 9.24 26.29
N ASN A 149 9.29 9.42 27.15
CA ASN A 149 9.20 9.01 28.56
C ASN A 149 8.13 9.81 29.32
N GLN A 150 7.97 11.09 29.03
CA GLN A 150 6.97 11.94 29.67
C GLN A 150 5.56 11.63 29.19
N GLU A 151 5.37 11.51 27.87
CA GLU A 151 4.05 11.45 27.25
C GLU A 151 3.53 10.02 27.01
N PHE A 152 4.39 9.00 27.02
CA PHE A 152 4.00 7.62 26.65
C PHE A 152 4.35 6.57 27.73
N SER A 153 4.90 6.97 28.88
CA SER A 153 5.28 6.04 29.96
C SER A 153 4.11 5.20 30.48
N ASP A 154 2.95 5.83 30.63
CA ASP A 154 1.74 5.19 31.12
C ASP A 154 1.24 4.07 30.19
N LEU A 155 1.57 4.10 28.89
CA LEU A 155 1.24 3.02 27.95
C LEU A 155 1.93 1.70 28.34
N ILE A 156 3.13 1.79 28.90
CA ILE A 156 3.99 0.65 29.20
C ILE A 156 3.75 0.12 30.63
N GLU A 157 3.53 1.00 31.59
CA GLU A 157 3.41 0.65 33.03
C GLU A 157 2.20 -0.27 33.33
N ILE A 158 1.17 -0.25 32.48
CA ILE A 158 -0.06 -1.06 32.66
C ILE A 158 0.19 -2.58 32.63
N GLN A 159 1.33 -3.06 32.10
CA GLN A 159 1.61 -4.50 32.07
C GLN A 159 2.30 -5.05 33.31
N GLU A 160 3.14 -4.28 34.00
CA GLU A 160 3.90 -4.79 35.15
C GLU A 160 2.96 -5.19 36.30
N HIS A 161 1.86 -4.47 36.49
CA HIS A 161 0.87 -4.78 37.52
C HIS A 161 0.00 -6.01 37.24
N THR A 162 -0.02 -6.57 36.02
CA THR A 162 -0.85 -7.74 35.70
C THR A 162 -0.12 -9.07 35.92
N GLN A 163 1.22 -9.07 36.06
CA GLN A 163 2.00 -10.30 36.29
C GLN A 163 2.25 -10.63 37.78
N GLU A 164 2.00 -9.71 38.73
CA GLU A 164 2.27 -9.95 40.16
C GLU A 164 1.21 -10.77 40.91
N GLN A 165 0.05 -11.08 40.33
CA GLN A 165 -0.98 -11.87 41.04
C GLN A 165 -0.87 -13.40 40.89
N VAL A 166 0.14 -13.91 40.16
CA VAL A 166 0.41 -15.36 40.10
C VAL A 166 1.84 -15.65 40.54
N LYS A 167 2.15 -15.41 41.82
CA LYS A 167 3.12 -16.22 42.60
C LYS A 167 3.03 -15.86 44.08
N GLY A 168 2.56 -16.82 44.87
CA GLY A 168 2.40 -16.66 46.31
C GLY A 168 3.74 -16.56 47.07
N ARG A 169 3.67 -15.76 48.13
CA ARG A 169 4.30 -15.91 49.46
C ARG A 169 5.84 -15.90 49.61
N LYS A 170 6.25 -14.88 50.40
CA LYS A 170 7.39 -14.76 51.35
C LYS A 170 8.77 -14.61 50.68
N SER A 171 9.52 -13.51 50.84
CA SER A 171 10.13 -13.11 52.11
C SER A 171 11.10 -11.91 51.93
N LYS A 172 11.34 -11.19 53.04
CA LYS A 172 12.47 -10.30 53.39
C LYS A 172 12.69 -8.97 52.62
N LYS A 173 12.37 -7.89 53.36
CA LYS A 173 12.97 -6.54 53.26
C LYS A 173 14.49 -6.62 53.06
N GLN A 174 14.96 -6.21 51.90
CA GLN A 174 16.29 -5.64 51.71
C GLN A 174 16.11 -4.25 51.08
N LYS A 175 16.55 -3.22 51.80
CA LYS A 175 16.81 -1.90 51.24
C LYS A 175 17.95 -2.08 50.22
N GLN A 176 17.62 -2.21 48.95
CA GLN A 176 18.54 -1.93 47.86
C GLN A 176 18.21 -0.54 47.33
N THR A 177 19.07 0.41 47.65
CA THR A 177 19.29 1.60 46.84
C THR A 177 19.82 1.15 45.48
N GLY A 178 18.90 0.74 44.60
CA GLY A 178 19.17 0.46 43.21
C GLY A 178 18.65 1.62 42.39
N THR A 179 19.54 2.29 41.67
CA THR A 179 19.22 3.19 40.56
C THR A 179 18.17 2.51 39.67
N ARG A 180 16.97 3.10 39.59
CA ARG A 180 15.98 2.76 38.57
C ARG A 180 16.70 2.82 37.23
N GLN A 181 16.93 1.67 36.60
CA GLN A 181 17.23 1.64 35.19
C GLN A 181 15.94 2.07 34.49
N ASP A 182 15.82 3.38 34.23
CA ASP A 182 14.76 3.93 33.39
C ASP A 182 14.93 3.30 31.99
N GLN A 183 14.25 2.17 31.78
CA GLN A 183 14.16 1.58 30.45
C GLN A 183 13.40 2.57 29.57
N ASN A 184 14.07 2.98 28.50
CA ASN A 184 13.60 4.02 27.61
C ASN A 184 12.30 3.60 26.90
N VAL A 185 11.22 4.36 27.11
CA VAL A 185 9.86 4.10 26.59
C VAL A 185 9.87 3.92 25.07
N LEU A 186 10.60 4.77 24.36
CA LEU A 186 10.70 4.68 22.90
C LEU A 186 11.34 3.36 22.47
N THR A 187 12.39 2.91 23.15
CA THR A 187 13.06 1.64 22.86
C THR A 187 12.13 0.45 23.08
N LYS A 188 11.27 0.49 24.10
CA LYS A 188 10.29 -0.58 24.35
C LYS A 188 9.20 -0.61 23.28
N ILE A 189 8.66 0.56 22.90
CA ILE A 189 7.69 0.69 21.80
C ILE A 189 8.24 0.09 20.51
N LEU A 190 9.51 0.38 20.20
CA LEU A 190 10.16 -0.10 18.98
C LEU A 190 10.61 -1.56 19.05
N GLY A 191 10.82 -2.14 20.23
CA GLY A 191 11.41 -3.47 20.40
C GLY A 191 10.43 -4.60 20.70
N ASP A 192 9.30 -4.30 21.36
CA ASP A 192 8.37 -5.30 21.88
C ASP A 192 7.03 -5.28 21.12
N ASN A 193 6.38 -6.44 21.00
CA ASN A 193 5.06 -6.61 20.40
C ASN A 193 3.94 -6.76 21.45
N GLY A 194 4.31 -6.87 22.74
CA GLY A 194 3.38 -7.21 23.80
C GLY A 194 2.77 -6.02 24.53
N TRP A 195 3.26 -4.78 24.36
CA TRP A 195 3.00 -3.67 25.30
C TRP A 195 1.62 -3.00 25.19
N PHE A 196 0.79 -3.36 24.22
CA PHE A 196 -0.51 -2.73 24.00
C PHE A 196 -1.69 -3.61 24.43
N LYS A 197 -2.85 -2.98 24.63
CA LYS A 197 -4.14 -3.62 24.89
C LYS A 197 -5.18 -3.04 23.93
N GLU A 198 -6.26 -3.78 23.74
CA GLU A 198 -7.43 -3.28 23.02
C GLU A 198 -7.91 -1.96 23.63
N THR A 199 -8.24 -1.00 22.78
CA THR A 199 -8.60 0.37 23.15
C THR A 199 -9.59 0.92 22.13
N GLU A 200 -10.65 1.55 22.63
CA GLU A 200 -11.58 2.33 21.83
C GLU A 200 -11.26 3.82 21.97
N LEU A 201 -11.43 4.58 20.90
CA LEU A 201 -11.15 6.00 20.89
C LEU A 201 -12.00 6.72 19.83
N GLU A 202 -12.33 7.97 20.12
CA GLU A 202 -12.99 8.87 19.18
C GLU A 202 -11.95 9.78 18.49
N LEU A 203 -12.10 9.97 17.17
CA LEU A 203 -11.24 10.81 16.35
C LEU A 203 -12.04 11.72 15.43
N SER A 204 -12.06 13.00 15.77
CA SER A 204 -12.49 14.06 14.85
C SER A 204 -11.49 14.26 13.71
N GLU A 205 -11.94 14.87 12.61
CA GLU A 205 -11.07 15.23 11.48
C GLU A 205 -9.87 16.11 11.89
N TYR A 206 -10.10 17.04 12.83
CA TYR A 206 -9.02 17.88 13.35
C TYR A 206 -7.99 17.07 14.14
N GLU A 207 -8.43 16.09 14.94
CA GLU A 207 -7.54 15.20 15.68
C GLU A 207 -6.75 14.27 14.75
N LYS A 208 -7.35 13.78 13.66
CA LYS A 208 -6.64 13.02 12.62
C LYS A 208 -5.48 13.82 12.03
N TYR A 209 -5.73 15.08 11.68
CA TYR A 209 -4.67 16.00 11.22
C TYR A 209 -3.59 16.22 12.29
N LYS A 210 -3.99 16.50 13.54
CA LYS A 210 -3.05 16.75 14.65
C LYS A 210 -2.18 15.52 14.93
N LEU A 211 -2.76 14.31 14.89
CA LEU A 211 -2.05 13.04 15.03
C LEU A 211 -0.96 12.91 13.96
N VAL A 212 -1.32 13.01 12.69
CA VAL A 212 -0.37 12.85 11.57
C VAL A 212 0.73 13.90 11.66
N SER A 213 0.39 15.16 11.92
CA SER A 213 1.38 16.24 12.00
C SER A 213 2.38 16.01 13.14
N ASN A 214 1.90 15.75 14.35
CA ASN A 214 2.76 15.55 15.52
C ASN A 214 3.56 14.24 15.43
N PHE A 215 2.98 13.21 14.85
CA PHE A 215 3.66 11.95 14.56
C PHE A 215 4.93 12.16 13.74
N TYR A 216 4.84 12.81 12.58
CA TYR A 216 6.00 13.04 11.72
C TYR A 216 7.05 13.96 12.35
N LYS A 217 6.63 14.93 13.20
CA LYS A 217 7.56 15.75 13.99
C LYS A 217 8.32 14.96 15.05
N SER A 218 7.76 13.84 15.52
CA SER A 218 8.33 13.00 16.57
C SER A 218 9.16 11.82 16.03
N LEU A 219 9.36 11.71 14.72
CA LEU A 219 10.17 10.63 14.16
C LEU A 219 11.66 10.85 14.49
N PRO A 220 12.39 9.79 14.91
CA PRO A 220 13.83 9.88 15.12
C PRO A 220 14.57 10.29 13.83
N GLU A 221 15.51 11.23 13.92
CA GLU A 221 16.31 11.66 12.75
C GLU A 221 17.11 10.49 12.14
N ASP A 222 17.51 9.53 12.96
CA ASP A 222 18.21 8.31 12.56
C ASP A 222 17.26 7.16 12.18
N SER A 223 15.94 7.40 12.08
CA SER A 223 15.00 6.38 11.62
C SER A 223 15.31 5.95 10.18
N SER A 224 15.10 4.66 9.92
CA SER A 224 15.23 4.08 8.58
C SER A 224 14.34 4.80 7.57
N TYR A 225 13.11 5.13 7.97
CA TYR A 225 12.14 5.84 7.15
C TYR A 225 12.62 7.24 6.73
N LEU A 226 13.02 8.10 7.68
CA LEU A 226 13.46 9.46 7.32
C LEU A 226 14.75 9.44 6.50
N THR A 227 15.65 8.51 6.80
CA THR A 227 16.88 8.31 6.02
C THR A 227 16.54 7.94 4.57
N GLU A 228 15.64 6.98 4.35
CA GLU A 228 15.21 6.58 3.01
C GLU A 228 14.42 7.69 2.30
N PHE A 229 13.55 8.42 3.02
CA PHE A 229 12.80 9.55 2.51
C PHE A 229 13.71 10.67 2.01
N HIS A 230 14.66 11.11 2.84
CA HIS A 230 15.60 12.15 2.46
C HIS A 230 16.50 11.71 1.32
N LYS A 231 17.04 10.49 1.35
CA LYS A 231 17.82 9.93 0.24
C LYS A 231 17.02 9.91 -1.06
N THR A 232 15.75 9.49 -1.00
CA THR A 232 14.86 9.45 -2.15
C THR A 232 14.59 10.84 -2.70
N LYS A 233 14.26 11.81 -1.84
CA LYS A 233 14.07 13.20 -2.20
C LYS A 233 15.33 13.78 -2.85
N ASP A 234 16.49 13.53 -2.26
CA ASP A 234 17.80 13.93 -2.76
C ASP A 234 18.09 13.38 -4.16
N ILE A 235 17.70 12.13 -4.44
CA ILE A 235 17.81 11.50 -5.76
C ILE A 235 16.86 12.18 -6.76
N LEU A 236 15.62 12.46 -6.36
CA LEU A 236 14.63 13.13 -7.20
C LEU A 236 15.05 14.56 -7.54
N ASP A 237 15.53 15.31 -6.54
CA ASP A 237 15.98 16.69 -6.68
C ASP A 237 17.27 16.80 -7.51
N ALA A 238 18.19 15.84 -7.38
CA ALA A 238 19.41 15.79 -8.18
C ALA A 238 19.14 15.40 -9.65
N GLY A 239 18.05 14.71 -9.95
CA GLY A 239 17.75 14.20 -11.28
C GLY A 239 18.80 13.19 -11.79
N TYR A 240 19.05 13.16 -13.10
CA TYR A 240 19.97 12.23 -13.76
C TYR A 240 21.44 12.68 -13.70
N MET A 241 21.98 12.94 -12.50
CA MET A 241 23.42 13.22 -12.31
C MET A 241 24.25 11.93 -12.25
N SER A 242 25.44 11.94 -12.85
CA SER A 242 26.32 10.76 -12.97
C SER A 242 26.61 10.09 -11.63
N ASP A 243 26.88 10.89 -10.60
CA ASP A 243 27.37 10.39 -9.30
C ASP A 243 26.26 9.75 -8.45
N ARG A 244 24.98 10.02 -8.76
CA ARG A 244 23.81 9.42 -8.10
C ARG A 244 23.04 8.46 -9.02
N LYS A 245 23.54 8.20 -10.23
CA LYS A 245 22.86 7.41 -11.27
C LYS A 245 22.57 5.98 -10.85
N GLU A 246 23.51 5.33 -10.17
CA GLU A 246 23.34 3.94 -9.73
C GLU A 246 22.27 3.83 -8.63
N GLU A 247 22.28 4.76 -7.66
CA GLU A 247 21.27 4.81 -6.60
C GLU A 247 19.89 5.11 -7.16
N ALA A 248 19.79 6.07 -8.09
CA ALA A 248 18.57 6.38 -8.82
C ALA A 248 18.04 5.12 -9.54
N HIS A 249 18.90 4.43 -10.30
CA HIS A 249 18.51 3.20 -10.99
C HIS A 249 18.01 2.12 -10.03
N ASN A 250 18.65 1.93 -8.87
CA ASN A 250 18.23 0.93 -7.88
C ASN A 250 16.89 1.29 -7.22
N LEU A 251 16.70 2.57 -6.87
CA LEU A 251 15.42 3.08 -6.34
C LEU A 251 14.30 2.88 -7.37
N PHE A 252 14.50 3.35 -8.61
CA PHE A 252 13.50 3.20 -9.65
C PHE A 252 13.20 1.75 -9.97
N ARG A 253 14.18 0.83 -9.92
CA ARG A 253 13.92 -0.62 -10.09
C ARG A 253 12.98 -1.22 -9.06
N LYS A 254 13.03 -0.77 -7.80
CA LYS A 254 12.10 -1.23 -6.76
C LYS A 254 10.66 -0.76 -7.04
N ILE A 255 10.52 0.42 -7.63
CA ILE A 255 9.22 1.03 -7.97
C ILE A 255 8.73 0.59 -9.35
N TYR A 256 9.64 0.06 -10.18
CA TYR A 256 9.34 -0.31 -11.55
C TYR A 256 8.39 -1.50 -11.59
N THR A 257 7.40 -1.41 -12.47
CA THR A 257 6.56 -2.53 -12.86
C THR A 257 6.94 -2.97 -14.26
N ILE A 258 6.80 -4.26 -14.53
CA ILE A 258 6.90 -4.80 -15.88
C ILE A 258 5.53 -5.19 -16.40
N SER A 259 5.37 -5.02 -17.70
CA SER A 259 4.20 -5.43 -18.45
C SER A 259 4.32 -6.90 -18.81
N VAL A 260 3.36 -7.70 -18.36
CA VAL A 260 3.34 -9.15 -18.61
C VAL A 260 2.01 -9.60 -19.19
N ILE A 261 2.03 -10.68 -19.95
CA ILE A 261 0.84 -11.38 -20.46
C ILE A 261 0.94 -12.86 -20.02
N PRO A 262 -0.13 -13.47 -19.49
CA PRO A 262 -0.13 -14.89 -19.19
C PRO A 262 0.16 -15.72 -20.44
N THR A 263 1.06 -16.71 -20.36
CA THR A 263 1.42 -17.57 -21.49
C THR A 263 0.18 -18.26 -22.10
N GLY A 264 -0.79 -18.67 -21.26
CA GLY A 264 -2.04 -19.26 -21.72
C GLY A 264 -2.95 -18.33 -22.54
N LYS A 265 -2.67 -17.01 -22.57
CA LYS A 265 -3.40 -16.01 -23.37
C LYS A 265 -2.65 -15.60 -24.64
N LYS A 266 -1.51 -16.22 -24.93
CA LYS A 266 -0.65 -15.87 -26.08
C LYS A 266 -1.39 -15.95 -27.41
N ASP A 267 -2.06 -17.06 -27.69
CA ASP A 267 -2.73 -17.26 -28.99
C ASP A 267 -3.91 -16.29 -29.16
N ASP A 268 -4.68 -16.06 -28.09
CA ASP A 268 -5.76 -15.06 -28.06
C ASP A 268 -5.22 -13.65 -28.34
N PHE A 269 -4.09 -13.28 -27.72
CA PHE A 269 -3.43 -11.99 -27.93
C PHE A 269 -3.00 -11.80 -29.38
N LEU A 270 -2.31 -12.78 -29.97
CA LEU A 270 -1.87 -12.72 -31.37
C LEU A 270 -3.07 -12.65 -32.33
N LYS A 271 -4.12 -13.42 -32.06
CA LYS A 271 -5.36 -13.38 -32.85
C LYS A 271 -6.05 -12.02 -32.78
N GLU A 272 -6.10 -11.38 -31.61
CA GLU A 272 -6.68 -10.05 -31.47
C GLU A 272 -5.84 -8.96 -32.17
N ILE A 273 -4.52 -9.12 -32.24
CA ILE A 273 -3.67 -8.25 -33.07
C ILE A 273 -4.03 -8.40 -34.56
N GLU A 274 -4.21 -9.63 -35.05
CA GLU A 274 -4.66 -9.87 -36.44
C GLU A 274 -6.01 -9.18 -36.68
N ASN A 275 -6.99 -9.37 -35.78
CA ASN A 275 -8.30 -8.73 -35.85
C ASN A 275 -8.22 -7.19 -35.81
N PHE A 276 -7.30 -6.64 -35.03
CA PHE A 276 -7.08 -5.20 -34.92
C PHE A 276 -6.64 -4.60 -36.25
N PHE A 277 -5.62 -5.16 -36.90
CA PHE A 277 -5.12 -4.64 -38.18
C PHE A 277 -6.07 -4.92 -39.34
N ASN A 278 -6.94 -5.92 -39.24
CA ASN A 278 -8.04 -6.10 -40.17
C ASN A 278 -9.07 -4.98 -40.09
N ARG A 279 -9.33 -4.44 -38.89
CA ARG A 279 -10.26 -3.33 -38.65
C ARG A 279 -9.64 -1.96 -38.91
N HIS A 280 -8.37 -1.79 -38.55
CA HIS A 280 -7.66 -0.51 -38.60
C HIS A 280 -6.44 -0.60 -39.54
N ARG A 281 -6.69 -0.50 -40.85
CA ARG A 281 -5.64 -0.64 -41.88
C ARG A 281 -4.78 0.61 -42.06
N ASP A 282 -5.36 1.80 -41.95
CA ASP A 282 -4.64 3.09 -42.03
C ASP A 282 -5.39 4.17 -41.25
N GLY A 283 -4.74 4.79 -40.27
CA GLY A 283 -5.40 5.79 -39.43
C GLY A 283 -4.45 6.58 -38.55
N ARG A 284 -4.81 7.86 -38.30
CA ARG A 284 -4.24 8.65 -37.21
C ARG A 284 -4.60 7.98 -35.88
N HIS A 285 -3.69 7.99 -34.91
CA HIS A 285 -3.87 7.43 -33.56
C HIS A 285 -3.96 5.89 -33.45
N LEU A 286 -3.39 5.16 -34.40
CA LEU A 286 -3.39 3.69 -34.40
C LEU A 286 -2.87 3.09 -33.07
N TYR A 287 -1.83 3.68 -32.48
CA TYR A 287 -1.34 3.26 -31.16
C TYR A 287 -2.36 3.46 -30.03
N THR A 288 -3.14 4.54 -30.05
CA THR A 288 -4.17 4.79 -29.03
C THR A 288 -5.23 3.69 -29.08
N TYR A 289 -5.69 3.34 -30.28
CA TYR A 289 -6.61 2.22 -30.47
C TYR A 289 -5.97 0.90 -30.06
N PHE A 290 -4.71 0.65 -30.43
CA PHE A 290 -4.00 -0.57 -30.04
C PHE A 290 -3.89 -0.70 -28.51
N LYS A 291 -3.53 0.39 -27.82
CA LYS A 291 -3.46 0.43 -26.36
C LYS A 291 -4.82 0.12 -25.72
N HIS A 292 -5.90 0.71 -26.24
CA HIS A 292 -7.24 0.57 -25.69
C HIS A 292 -7.92 -0.76 -26.03
N GLU A 293 -7.68 -1.31 -27.23
CA GLU A 293 -8.37 -2.52 -27.70
C GLU A 293 -7.60 -3.80 -27.45
N ILE A 294 -6.27 -3.70 -27.34
CA ILE A 294 -5.36 -4.84 -27.17
C ILE A 294 -4.68 -4.77 -25.81
N LEU A 295 -3.78 -3.81 -25.58
CA LEU A 295 -2.94 -3.84 -24.38
C LEU A 295 -3.75 -3.82 -23.07
N SER A 296 -4.84 -3.05 -23.01
CA SER A 296 -5.75 -2.98 -21.85
C SER A 296 -6.39 -4.33 -21.46
N LYS A 297 -6.54 -5.25 -22.43
CA LYS A 297 -7.21 -6.55 -22.29
C LYS A 297 -6.26 -7.71 -21.97
N PHE A 298 -4.96 -7.52 -22.13
CA PHE A 298 -3.99 -8.61 -22.00
C PHE A 298 -2.83 -8.28 -21.06
N VAL A 299 -2.44 -7.01 -20.95
CA VAL A 299 -1.27 -6.61 -20.18
C VAL A 299 -1.62 -6.38 -18.73
N ILE A 300 -0.84 -7.00 -17.85
CA ILE A 300 -0.87 -6.80 -16.40
C ILE A 300 0.45 -6.18 -15.97
N GLN A 301 0.40 -5.21 -15.06
CA GLN A 301 1.60 -4.63 -14.46
C GLN A 301 1.97 -5.42 -13.21
N VAL A 302 3.17 -5.99 -13.17
CA VAL A 302 3.67 -6.72 -12.00
C VAL A 302 4.96 -6.08 -11.48
N PRO A 303 5.18 -6.06 -10.15
CA PRO A 303 6.41 -5.53 -9.57
C PRO A 303 7.66 -6.19 -10.15
N PHE A 304 8.66 -5.37 -10.46
CA PHE A 304 9.91 -5.81 -11.04
C PHE A 304 10.91 -6.24 -9.96
N SER A 305 11.51 -7.42 -10.11
CA SER A 305 12.61 -7.86 -9.25
C SER A 305 13.85 -8.22 -10.07
N SER A 306 15.04 -7.88 -9.57
CA SER A 306 16.31 -8.12 -10.27
C SER A 306 16.57 -9.62 -10.55
N ARG A 307 15.97 -10.53 -9.77
CA ARG A 307 16.02 -11.98 -10.03
C ARG A 307 15.20 -12.38 -11.26
N ARG A 308 14.08 -11.69 -11.53
CA ARG A 308 13.19 -11.96 -12.68
C ARG A 308 13.82 -11.60 -14.02
N LEU A 309 14.61 -10.52 -14.08
CA LEU A 309 15.28 -10.06 -15.31
C LEU A 309 16.01 -11.18 -16.08
N LYS A 310 16.75 -12.02 -15.36
CA LYS A 310 17.52 -13.10 -15.99
C LYS A 310 16.62 -14.20 -16.58
N LYS A 311 15.49 -14.49 -15.94
CA LYS A 311 14.51 -15.50 -16.41
C LYS A 311 13.63 -14.97 -17.54
N LEU A 312 13.45 -13.66 -17.66
CA LEU A 312 12.50 -13.04 -18.60
C LEU A 312 13.09 -12.70 -19.97
N ASN A 313 14.41 -12.68 -20.13
CA ASN A 313 15.02 -12.25 -21.40
C ASN A 313 14.51 -13.07 -22.60
N ASP A 314 14.35 -14.38 -22.45
CA ASP A 314 13.88 -15.27 -23.52
C ASP A 314 12.35 -15.26 -23.67
N LYS A 315 11.64 -14.55 -22.79
CA LYS A 315 10.17 -14.47 -22.78
C LYS A 315 9.63 -13.17 -23.36
N LYS A 316 10.50 -12.33 -23.93
CA LYS A 316 10.13 -11.08 -24.60
C LYS A 316 9.17 -11.31 -25.76
N ILE A 317 8.04 -10.61 -25.75
CA ILE A 317 7.00 -10.75 -26.77
C ILE A 317 7.55 -10.39 -28.15
N GLU A 318 8.53 -9.49 -28.24
CA GLU A 318 9.12 -9.07 -29.52
C GLU A 318 9.66 -10.26 -30.34
N PHE A 319 10.30 -11.25 -29.70
CA PHE A 319 10.81 -12.44 -30.39
C PHE A 319 9.68 -13.27 -31.01
N TRP A 320 8.61 -13.48 -30.25
CA TRP A 320 7.46 -14.25 -30.70
C TRP A 320 6.67 -13.54 -31.79
N ILE A 321 6.51 -12.21 -31.70
CA ILE A 321 5.84 -11.42 -32.73
C ILE A 321 6.62 -11.47 -34.04
N LEU A 322 7.95 -11.40 -34.00
CA LEU A 322 8.79 -11.52 -35.19
C LEU A 322 8.55 -12.86 -35.91
N ASP A 323 8.67 -13.97 -35.20
CA ASP A 323 8.47 -15.30 -35.75
C ASP A 323 7.05 -15.46 -36.32
N TRP A 324 6.05 -15.00 -35.56
CA TRP A 324 4.64 -15.06 -35.99
C TRP A 324 4.37 -14.24 -37.26
N ILE A 325 4.91 -13.02 -37.37
CA ILE A 325 4.79 -12.19 -38.58
C ILE A 325 5.43 -12.89 -39.79
N LEU A 326 6.59 -13.51 -39.60
CA LEU A 326 7.30 -14.23 -40.67
C LEU A 326 6.47 -15.41 -41.20
N GLU A 327 5.85 -16.17 -40.31
CA GLU A 327 4.98 -17.31 -40.66
C GLU A 327 3.66 -16.86 -41.31
N ASN A 328 3.15 -15.68 -40.98
CA ASN A 328 1.83 -15.19 -41.35
C ASN A 328 1.84 -13.95 -42.25
N ARG A 329 2.94 -13.68 -42.97
CA ARG A 329 3.15 -12.45 -43.77
C ARG A 329 1.94 -11.99 -44.60
N LYS A 330 1.19 -12.91 -45.21
CA LYS A 330 0.05 -12.59 -46.09
C LYS A 330 -1.14 -11.95 -45.35
N LYS A 331 -1.18 -12.07 -44.02
CA LYS A 331 -2.28 -11.58 -43.17
C LYS A 331 -2.06 -10.14 -42.66
N PHE A 332 -0.87 -9.59 -42.80
CA PHE A 332 -0.53 -8.27 -42.27
C PHE A 332 -0.42 -7.19 -43.35
N PRO A 333 -0.55 -5.90 -42.97
CA PRO A 333 -0.22 -4.79 -43.86
C PRO A 333 1.18 -4.98 -44.47
N GLN A 334 1.29 -4.77 -45.78
CA GLN A 334 2.56 -4.89 -46.51
C GLN A 334 3.36 -3.57 -46.49
N ASP A 335 3.01 -2.63 -45.60
CA ASP A 335 3.77 -1.40 -45.49
C ASP A 335 5.11 -1.67 -44.79
N ASN A 336 6.14 -0.93 -45.21
CA ASN A 336 7.50 -1.17 -44.72
C ASN A 336 7.68 -0.92 -43.21
N ASN A 337 6.72 -0.24 -42.57
CA ASN A 337 6.83 0.22 -41.20
C ASN A 337 5.90 -0.52 -40.21
N PHE A 338 5.01 -1.43 -40.66
CA PHE A 338 4.12 -2.18 -39.77
C PHE A 338 4.88 -2.96 -38.71
N GLN A 339 5.86 -3.75 -39.14
CA GLN A 339 6.63 -4.62 -38.25
C GLN A 339 7.34 -3.79 -37.17
N GLU A 340 8.03 -2.72 -37.57
CA GLU A 340 8.72 -1.82 -36.64
C GLU A 340 7.74 -1.15 -35.66
N ARG A 341 6.56 -0.72 -36.13
CA ARG A 341 5.52 -0.13 -35.28
C ARG A 341 5.00 -1.13 -34.24
N LEU A 342 4.62 -2.34 -34.66
CA LEU A 342 4.06 -3.34 -33.75
C LEU A 342 5.09 -3.78 -32.70
N LEU A 343 6.34 -3.98 -33.10
CA LEU A 343 7.43 -4.27 -32.17
C LEU A 343 7.67 -3.14 -31.18
N SER A 344 7.59 -1.89 -31.64
CA SER A 344 7.69 -0.71 -30.76
C SER A 344 6.54 -0.66 -29.73
N TRP A 345 5.31 -1.00 -30.14
CA TRP A 345 4.15 -0.98 -29.26
C TRP A 345 4.13 -2.12 -28.24
N CYS A 346 4.72 -3.27 -28.60
CA CYS A 346 4.83 -4.43 -27.71
C CYS A 346 6.17 -4.47 -26.95
N ARG A 347 6.94 -3.39 -27.01
CA ARG A 347 8.28 -3.36 -26.44
C ARG A 347 8.25 -3.51 -24.91
N ASN A 348 9.17 -4.30 -24.38
CA ASN A 348 9.28 -4.59 -22.93
C ASN A 348 8.02 -5.24 -22.33
N ILE A 349 7.24 -5.96 -23.15
CA ILE A 349 6.18 -6.84 -22.67
C ILE A 349 6.71 -8.28 -22.71
N TYR A 350 6.36 -9.08 -21.70
CA TYR A 350 6.86 -10.44 -21.54
C TYR A 350 5.71 -11.44 -21.40
N PHE A 351 5.83 -12.62 -22.00
CA PHE A 351 4.97 -13.75 -21.64
C PHE A 351 5.48 -14.37 -20.34
N VAL A 352 4.61 -14.64 -19.38
CA VAL A 352 5.00 -15.26 -18.10
C VAL A 352 4.00 -16.36 -17.76
N ASP A 353 4.49 -17.44 -17.15
CA ASP A 353 3.66 -18.58 -16.84
C ASP A 353 2.91 -18.36 -15.52
N PHE A 354 1.63 -17.96 -15.65
CA PHE A 354 0.71 -17.82 -14.54
C PHE A 354 -0.74 -17.91 -15.01
N GLU A 355 -1.64 -18.20 -14.09
CA GLU A 355 -3.07 -18.24 -14.35
C GLU A 355 -3.71 -16.86 -14.12
N TYR A 356 -4.71 -16.53 -14.92
CA TYR A 356 -5.47 -15.29 -14.78
C TYR A 356 -6.96 -15.56 -14.78
N ASP A 357 -7.64 -15.07 -13.75
CA ASP A 357 -9.09 -15.11 -13.61
C ASP A 357 -9.66 -13.69 -13.68
N GLN A 358 -10.76 -13.50 -14.39
CA GLN A 358 -11.36 -12.18 -14.60
C GLN A 358 -11.85 -11.54 -13.28
N LYS A 359 -12.23 -12.34 -12.28
CA LYS A 359 -12.79 -11.88 -11.00
C LYS A 359 -11.73 -11.80 -9.90
N LEU A 360 -10.71 -12.65 -9.96
CA LEU A 360 -9.65 -12.75 -8.94
C LEU A 360 -8.32 -12.12 -9.39
N GLY A 361 -8.14 -11.85 -10.68
CA GLY A 361 -6.93 -11.31 -11.25
C GLY A 361 -5.86 -12.39 -11.44
N ILE A 362 -4.59 -12.05 -11.20
CA ILE A 362 -3.50 -13.04 -11.23
C ILE A 362 -3.73 -14.11 -10.14
N MET A 363 -3.81 -15.37 -10.58
CA MET A 363 -3.82 -16.57 -9.74
C MET A 363 -2.40 -17.17 -9.72
N VAL A 364 -1.98 -17.67 -8.56
CA VAL A 364 -0.59 -18.11 -8.34
C VAL A 364 -0.26 -19.33 -9.22
N GLY A 365 0.65 -19.16 -10.17
CA GLY A 365 1.33 -20.24 -10.88
C GLY A 365 2.75 -20.48 -10.32
N GLU A 366 3.37 -21.61 -10.66
CA GLU A 366 4.69 -22.04 -10.14
C GLU A 366 5.81 -20.99 -10.28
N GLU A 367 5.77 -20.10 -11.29
CA GLU A 367 6.76 -19.02 -11.46
C GLU A 367 6.47 -17.74 -10.64
N LEU A 368 5.28 -17.65 -10.04
CA LEU A 368 4.86 -16.57 -9.15
C LEU A 368 5.09 -16.87 -7.67
N GLU A 369 5.53 -18.06 -7.27
CA GLU A 369 5.95 -18.35 -5.89
C GLU A 369 7.21 -17.55 -5.48
N ASP A 370 7.97 -17.03 -6.46
CA ASP A 370 9.00 -16.01 -6.24
C ASP A 370 8.42 -14.61 -5.94
N LEU A 371 7.08 -14.43 -5.97
CA LEU A 371 6.42 -13.30 -5.30
C LEU A 371 6.55 -13.52 -3.81
N ASP A 372 7.15 -12.54 -3.14
CA ASP A 372 7.10 -12.51 -1.69
C ASP A 372 5.61 -12.58 -1.26
N PRO A 373 5.19 -13.53 -0.40
CA PRO A 373 3.79 -13.74 -0.04
C PRO A 373 3.05 -12.52 0.50
N VAL A 374 3.77 -11.45 0.84
CA VAL A 374 3.20 -10.14 1.19
C VAL A 374 2.52 -9.43 0.00
N PHE A 375 2.84 -9.83 -1.23
CA PHE A 375 2.20 -9.34 -2.45
C PHE A 375 1.21 -10.36 -3.07
N LEU A 376 0.96 -11.48 -2.37
CA LEU A 376 -0.06 -12.48 -2.67
C LEU A 376 -1.36 -12.16 -1.95
#